data_AF-A0A1I4FUS9-F1
#
_entry.id   AF-A0A1I4FUS9-F1
#
_cell.length_a   1.000
_cell.length_b   1.000
_cell.length_c   1.000
_cell.angle_alpha   90.00
_cell.angle_beta   90.00
_cell.angle_gamma   90.00
#
_symmetry.space_group_name_H-M   'P 1'
#
loop_
_entity.id
_entity.type
_entity.pdbx_description
1 polymer ?
#
loop_
_entity_poly.entity_id
_entity_poly.type
_entity_poly.pdbx_seq_one_letter_code
_entity_poly.pdbx_strand_id
1 'polypeptide(L)'
;MVAAAAERTGLPFEDFQVRTDEDDRQTLLLWYPTATPVEAYVRPAVKIESGAKSALDPNTLQIIRPYVDEDAPSLDLSVANVTTVDPERTFWDKVVILHGLRRWFERRSELRGGGQRISRHYYDIHRLMESETGRPAIANKDLGADCVAHARMFFNRKDYDLASAEPPTFALLPHDEMVDALRRDYVAMTAMIFGPVPNFDLVLESVRRLEILLNAPEG
;
A
#
# COMPACT_ATOMS: atom_id res chain seq x y z
N MET A 1 20.19 -15.66 0.12
CA MET A 1 18.96 -15.32 0.87
C MET A 1 18.22 -16.57 1.32
N VAL A 2 17.67 -17.41 0.42
CA VAL A 2 16.91 -18.62 0.80
C VAL A 2 17.74 -19.63 1.61
N ALA A 3 18.98 -19.90 1.21
CA ALA A 3 19.86 -20.81 1.97
C ALA A 3 20.08 -20.37 3.43
N ALA A 4 20.31 -19.06 3.66
CA ALA A 4 20.46 -18.52 5.00
C ALA A 4 19.13 -18.56 5.80
N ALA A 5 17.98 -18.39 5.13
CA ALA A 5 16.68 -18.54 5.78
C ALA A 5 16.41 -20.00 6.18
N ALA A 6 16.71 -20.96 5.31
CA ALA A 6 16.61 -22.40 5.59
C ALA A 6 17.51 -22.79 6.78
N GLU A 7 18.77 -22.36 6.78
CA GLU A 7 19.72 -22.60 7.87
C GLU A 7 19.23 -22.02 9.20
N ARG A 8 18.77 -20.75 9.22
CA ARG A 8 18.28 -20.09 10.44
C ARG A 8 17.00 -20.71 10.99
N THR A 9 16.15 -21.28 10.14
CA THR A 9 14.85 -21.86 10.53
C THR A 9 14.92 -23.37 10.77
N GLY A 10 15.99 -24.04 10.32
CA GLY A 10 16.08 -25.51 10.33
C GLY A 10 15.16 -26.19 9.31
N LEU A 11 14.57 -25.42 8.37
CA LEU A 11 13.68 -25.95 7.35
C LEU A 11 14.47 -26.42 6.11
N PRO A 12 14.02 -27.48 5.42
CA PRO A 12 14.66 -27.93 4.18
C PRO A 12 14.68 -26.83 3.11
N PHE A 13 15.78 -26.71 2.36
CA PHE A 13 15.92 -25.69 1.32
C PHE A 13 14.89 -25.88 0.19
N GLU A 14 14.59 -27.14 -0.13
CA GLU A 14 13.64 -27.56 -1.16
C GLU A 14 12.19 -27.13 -0.88
N ASP A 15 11.84 -26.81 0.36
CA ASP A 15 10.51 -26.32 0.73
C ASP A 15 10.29 -24.86 0.32
N PHE A 16 11.36 -24.15 -0.06
CA PHE A 16 11.29 -22.80 -0.59
C PHE A 16 11.38 -22.80 -2.11
N GLN A 17 10.55 -21.99 -2.77
CA GLN A 17 10.58 -21.86 -4.23
C GLN A 17 10.69 -20.41 -4.65
N VAL A 18 11.72 -20.07 -5.41
CA VAL A 18 11.86 -18.75 -6.03
C VAL A 18 11.47 -18.86 -7.50
N ARG A 19 10.47 -18.08 -7.91
CA ARG A 19 9.99 -18.02 -9.30
C ARG A 19 9.91 -16.56 -9.75
N THR A 20 10.10 -16.32 -11.04
CA THR A 20 9.68 -15.05 -11.64
C THR A 20 8.16 -15.04 -11.79
N ASP A 21 7.54 -13.88 -11.64
CA ASP A 21 6.13 -13.71 -12.01
C ASP A 21 5.98 -13.75 -13.54
N GLU A 22 4.95 -14.45 -14.03
CA GLU A 22 4.73 -14.64 -15.46
C GLU A 22 4.24 -13.35 -16.14
N ASP A 23 3.48 -12.53 -15.41
CA ASP A 23 2.89 -11.29 -15.90
C ASP A 23 3.82 -10.09 -15.69
N ASP A 24 4.79 -10.19 -14.78
CA ASP A 24 5.75 -9.14 -14.48
C ASP A 24 7.17 -9.68 -14.24
N ARG A 25 8.02 -9.54 -15.28
CA ARG A 25 9.43 -9.97 -15.21
C ARG A 25 10.29 -9.20 -14.21
N GLN A 26 9.77 -8.11 -13.64
CA GLN A 26 10.42 -7.36 -12.55
C GLN A 26 10.01 -7.84 -11.15
N THR A 27 9.16 -8.86 -11.09
CA THR A 27 8.68 -9.49 -9.86
C THR A 27 9.32 -10.85 -9.65
N LEU A 28 9.78 -11.08 -8.41
CA LEU A 28 10.12 -12.40 -7.88
C LEU A 28 9.08 -12.83 -6.84
N LEU A 29 8.70 -14.10 -6.90
CA LEU A 29 7.83 -14.76 -5.93
C LEU A 29 8.66 -15.76 -5.14
N LEU A 30 8.81 -15.53 -3.84
CA LEU A 30 9.40 -16.47 -2.89
C LEU A 30 8.28 -17.19 -2.14
N TRP A 31 8.02 -18.45 -2.50
CA TRP A 31 7.10 -19.33 -1.79
C TRP A 31 7.81 -19.98 -0.61
N TYR A 32 7.10 -20.06 0.51
CA TYR A 32 7.61 -20.62 1.77
C TYR A 32 6.61 -21.59 2.40
N PRO A 33 7.06 -22.57 3.18
CA PRO A 33 6.17 -23.48 3.89
C PRO A 33 5.40 -22.73 4.99
N THR A 34 4.13 -23.09 5.18
CA THR A 34 3.27 -22.48 6.21
C THR A 34 2.84 -23.49 7.26
N ALA A 35 2.85 -23.07 8.53
CA ALA A 35 2.30 -23.84 9.65
C ALA A 35 0.81 -23.53 9.91
N THR A 36 0.24 -22.53 9.23
CA THR A 36 -1.15 -22.09 9.38
C THR A 36 -1.96 -22.41 8.11
N PRO A 37 -3.30 -22.51 8.22
CA PRO A 37 -4.16 -22.67 7.06
C PRO A 37 -3.93 -21.56 6.02
N VAL A 38 -3.94 -21.93 4.74
CA VAL A 38 -3.81 -20.97 3.65
C VAL A 38 -5.14 -20.26 3.45
N GLU A 39 -5.12 -18.94 3.58
CA GLU A 39 -6.26 -18.09 3.24
C GLU A 39 -6.17 -17.60 1.80
N ALA A 40 -7.31 -17.49 1.11
CA ALA A 40 -7.33 -17.10 -0.30
C ALA A 40 -6.74 -15.70 -0.55
N TYR A 41 -6.89 -14.79 0.42
CA TYR A 41 -6.42 -13.40 0.30
C TYR A 41 -4.91 -13.23 0.64
N VAL A 42 -4.38 -14.11 1.50
CA VAL A 42 -2.98 -14.10 1.96
C VAL A 42 -2.28 -15.39 1.50
N ARG A 43 -1.61 -15.28 0.36
CA ARG A 43 -0.83 -16.39 -0.20
C ARG A 43 0.47 -16.57 0.62
N PRO A 44 0.97 -17.81 0.82
CA PRO A 44 2.24 -18.09 1.49
C PRO A 44 3.42 -17.81 0.54
N ALA A 45 3.48 -16.59 0.04
CA ALA A 45 4.49 -16.12 -0.88
C ALA A 45 4.85 -14.66 -0.59
N VAL A 46 6.14 -14.37 -0.56
CA VAL A 46 6.66 -13.00 -0.56
C VAL A 46 6.81 -12.55 -2.00
N LYS A 47 6.04 -11.54 -2.40
CA LYS A 47 6.19 -10.86 -3.69
C LYS A 47 7.24 -9.74 -3.54
N ILE A 48 8.33 -9.84 -4.30
CA ILE A 48 9.42 -8.87 -4.32
C ILE A 48 9.38 -8.18 -5.69
N GLU A 49 9.02 -6.90 -5.71
CA GLU A 49 8.92 -6.10 -6.94
C GLU A 49 10.13 -5.16 -7.02
N SER A 50 10.97 -5.32 -8.05
CA SER A 50 12.15 -4.48 -8.27
C SER A 50 11.96 -3.61 -9.51
N GLY A 51 11.37 -2.42 -9.30
CA GLY A 51 11.11 -1.46 -10.37
C GLY A 51 11.97 -0.21 -10.26
N ALA A 52 12.61 0.20 -11.36
CA ALA A 52 13.34 1.48 -11.45
C ALA A 52 12.43 2.73 -11.43
N LYS A 53 11.11 2.54 -11.26
CA LYS A 53 10.08 3.58 -11.26
C LYS A 53 9.66 4.00 -9.86
N SER A 54 10.20 3.37 -8.82
CA SER A 54 9.91 3.74 -7.44
C SER A 54 10.81 4.90 -7.04
N ALA A 55 10.22 6.03 -6.67
CA ALA A 55 11.00 7.07 -6.00
C ALA A 55 11.15 6.69 -4.54
N LEU A 56 12.38 6.80 -4.05
CA LEU A 56 12.76 6.38 -2.71
C LEU A 56 12.86 7.56 -1.76
N ASP A 57 12.86 8.81 -2.25
CA ASP A 57 13.06 9.98 -1.41
C ASP A 57 11.73 10.68 -1.04
N PRO A 58 11.63 11.24 0.18
CA PRO A 58 12.55 11.04 1.31
C PRO A 58 12.48 9.59 1.87
N ASN A 59 13.63 9.11 2.35
CA ASN A 59 13.77 7.81 3.04
C ASN A 59 14.63 7.94 4.29
N THR A 60 14.45 6.97 5.18
CA THR A 60 15.24 6.76 6.38
C THR A 60 15.65 5.30 6.51
N LEU A 61 16.76 5.05 7.22
CA LEU A 61 17.16 3.71 7.62
C LEU A 61 16.36 3.29 8.86
N GLN A 62 15.71 2.14 8.77
CA GLN A 62 14.91 1.58 9.84
C GLN A 62 15.45 0.20 10.28
N ILE A 63 15.09 -0.18 11.50
CA ILE A 63 15.24 -1.54 12.00
C ILE A 63 13.84 -2.17 11.94
N ILE A 64 13.69 -3.25 11.17
CA ILE A 64 12.44 -4.00 11.11
C ILE A 64 12.52 -5.14 12.13
N ARG A 65 11.50 -5.23 12.99
CA ARG A 65 11.31 -6.35 13.91
C ARG A 65 9.99 -7.05 13.58
N PRO A 66 10.00 -8.35 13.24
CA PRO A 66 8.77 -9.09 13.02
C PRO A 66 8.05 -9.32 14.36
N TYR A 67 6.72 -9.41 14.35
CA TYR A 67 5.93 -9.61 15.58
C TYR A 67 6.34 -10.87 16.36
N VAL A 68 6.68 -11.95 15.65
CA VAL A 68 7.11 -13.22 16.25
C VAL A 68 8.43 -13.11 17.03
N ASP A 69 9.18 -12.02 16.90
CA ASP A 69 10.38 -11.75 17.70
C ASP A 69 10.04 -11.68 19.20
N GLU A 70 8.86 -11.17 19.56
CA GLU A 70 8.37 -11.12 20.94
C GLU A 70 8.10 -12.52 21.52
N ASP A 71 7.73 -13.48 20.66
CA ASP A 71 7.40 -14.86 21.03
C ASP A 71 8.61 -15.81 20.91
N ALA A 72 9.72 -15.35 20.33
CA ALA A 72 10.92 -16.14 20.09
C ALA A 72 12.17 -15.51 20.73
N PRO A 73 12.21 -15.30 22.07
CA PRO A 73 13.23 -14.51 22.75
C PRO A 73 14.66 -15.07 22.65
N SER A 74 14.82 -16.31 22.19
CA SER A 74 16.13 -16.93 21.94
C SER A 74 16.72 -16.60 20.56
N LEU A 75 15.97 -15.94 19.69
CA LEU A 75 16.39 -15.55 18.34
C LEU A 75 16.28 -14.03 18.20
N ASP A 76 17.32 -13.38 17.67
CA ASP A 76 17.19 -12.00 17.18
C ASP A 76 16.75 -12.05 15.72
N LEU A 77 15.50 -11.68 15.47
CA LEU A 77 14.91 -11.59 14.14
C LEU A 77 14.91 -10.16 13.60
N SER A 78 15.55 -9.21 14.30
CA SER A 78 15.71 -7.84 13.84
C SER A 78 16.50 -7.77 12.53
N VAL A 79 16.06 -6.94 11.61
CA VAL A 79 16.78 -6.60 10.38
C VAL A 79 17.07 -5.11 10.39
N ALA A 80 18.33 -4.75 10.60
CA ALA A 80 18.78 -3.36 10.61
C ALA A 80 19.13 -2.85 9.20
N ASN A 81 19.29 -1.53 9.08
CA ASN A 81 19.69 -0.83 7.86
C ASN A 81 18.74 -1.08 6.67
N VAL A 82 17.44 -1.20 6.94
CA VAL A 82 16.44 -1.28 5.88
C VAL A 82 16.07 0.14 5.47
N THR A 83 16.38 0.50 4.23
CA THR A 83 15.93 1.77 3.66
C THR A 83 14.42 1.72 3.42
N THR A 84 13.67 2.59 4.08
CA THR A 84 12.22 2.72 3.90
C THR A 84 11.88 4.13 3.48
N VAL A 85 10.95 4.28 2.53
CA VAL A 85 10.33 5.58 2.24
C VAL A 85 9.67 6.13 3.51
N ASP A 86 9.79 7.42 3.72
CA ASP A 86 9.22 8.04 4.91
C ASP A 86 7.68 8.00 4.87
N PRO A 87 7.00 8.02 6.04
CA PRO A 87 5.54 8.01 6.09
C PRO A 87 4.89 9.15 5.31
N GLU A 88 5.54 10.31 5.26
CA GLU A 88 5.08 11.49 4.53
C GLU A 88 5.01 11.25 3.02
N ARG A 89 6.06 10.62 2.48
CA ARG A 89 6.13 10.21 1.08
C ARG A 89 5.06 9.17 0.77
N THR A 90 4.95 8.16 1.63
CA THR A 90 3.93 7.11 1.51
C THR A 90 2.53 7.71 1.49
N PHE A 91 2.25 8.67 2.36
CA PHE A 91 0.98 9.38 2.40
C PHE A 91 0.63 10.02 1.07
N TRP A 92 1.53 10.82 0.50
CA TRP A 92 1.29 11.47 -0.79
C TRP A 92 1.19 10.49 -1.96
N ASP A 93 2.01 9.44 -2.01
CA ASP A 93 1.85 8.39 -3.02
C ASP A 93 0.47 7.72 -2.92
N LYS A 94 -0.08 7.52 -1.71
CA LYS A 94 -1.44 6.98 -1.52
C LYS A 94 -2.52 7.96 -1.97
N VAL A 95 -2.37 9.25 -1.73
CA VAL A 95 -3.27 10.30 -2.26
C VAL A 95 -3.33 10.22 -3.79
N VAL A 96 -2.17 10.15 -4.45
CA VAL A 96 -2.10 10.06 -5.91
C VAL A 96 -2.70 8.75 -6.44
N ILE A 97 -2.49 7.63 -5.75
CA ILE A 97 -3.11 6.35 -6.08
C ILE A 97 -4.63 6.44 -5.98
N LEU A 98 -5.18 6.98 -4.89
CA LEU A 98 -6.62 7.13 -4.72
C LEU A 98 -7.21 8.04 -5.82
N HIS A 99 -6.55 9.14 -6.14
CA HIS A 99 -6.94 10.01 -7.27
C HIS A 99 -7.04 9.24 -8.57
N GLY A 100 -5.96 8.55 -8.95
CA GLY A 100 -5.93 7.78 -10.19
C GLY A 100 -7.00 6.68 -10.26
N LEU A 101 -7.26 5.99 -9.15
CA LEU A 101 -8.27 4.92 -9.09
C LEU A 101 -9.70 5.44 -9.13
N ARG A 102 -9.97 6.57 -8.48
CA ARG A 102 -11.26 7.26 -8.55
C ARG A 102 -11.54 7.77 -9.97
N ARG A 103 -10.56 8.45 -10.59
CA ARG A 103 -10.66 8.93 -11.98
C ARG A 103 -10.81 7.79 -12.99
N TRP A 104 -10.12 6.67 -12.75
CA TRP A 104 -10.29 5.46 -13.53
C TRP A 104 -11.75 5.00 -13.50
N PHE A 105 -12.32 4.88 -12.29
CA PHE A 105 -13.70 4.42 -12.12
C PHE A 105 -14.69 5.37 -12.81
N GLU A 106 -14.53 6.69 -12.65
CA GLU A 106 -15.39 7.69 -13.32
C GLU A 106 -15.41 7.53 -14.85
N ARG A 107 -14.27 7.15 -15.45
CA ARG A 107 -14.12 7.06 -16.91
C ARG A 107 -14.45 5.68 -17.48
N ARG A 108 -14.34 4.64 -16.67
CA ARG A 108 -14.46 3.24 -17.10
C ARG A 108 -15.67 2.52 -16.53
N SER A 109 -16.28 3.06 -15.47
CA SER A 109 -17.36 2.42 -14.72
C SER A 109 -17.00 1.02 -14.20
N GLU A 110 -15.71 0.78 -13.94
CA GLU A 110 -15.19 -0.47 -13.40
C GLU A 110 -14.00 -0.20 -12.49
N LEU A 111 -13.81 -1.04 -11.46
CA LEU A 111 -12.60 -1.01 -10.66
C LEU A 111 -11.43 -1.62 -11.42
N ARG A 112 -10.27 -0.96 -11.35
CA ARG A 112 -9.04 -1.48 -11.98
C ARG A 112 -8.70 -2.87 -11.46
N GLY A 113 -8.33 -3.78 -12.36
CA GLY A 113 -7.94 -5.15 -11.96
C GLY A 113 -9.05 -5.93 -11.25
N GLY A 114 -10.32 -5.62 -11.55
CA GLY A 114 -11.48 -6.29 -10.96
C GLY A 114 -11.74 -5.94 -9.49
N GLY A 115 -11.16 -4.84 -8.99
CA GLY A 115 -11.39 -4.37 -7.62
C GLY A 115 -10.63 -5.09 -6.52
N GLN A 116 -9.80 -6.07 -6.88
CA GLN A 116 -8.99 -6.83 -5.94
C GLN A 116 -7.91 -5.95 -5.31
N ARG A 117 -7.85 -5.96 -3.98
CA ARG A 117 -6.84 -5.31 -3.14
C ARG A 117 -6.78 -3.79 -3.31
N ILE A 118 -7.88 -3.15 -3.71
CA ILE A 118 -7.94 -1.69 -3.82
C ILE A 118 -8.26 -1.06 -2.47
N SER A 119 -9.15 -1.69 -1.70
CA SER A 119 -9.63 -1.17 -0.42
C SER A 119 -8.49 -0.94 0.60
N ARG A 120 -7.36 -1.66 0.45
CA ARG A 120 -6.13 -1.43 1.23
C ARG A 120 -5.59 -0.01 1.14
N HIS A 121 -5.70 0.63 -0.03
CA HIS A 121 -5.19 1.99 -0.22
C HIS A 121 -6.03 3.00 0.58
N TYR A 122 -7.33 2.76 0.70
CA TYR A 122 -8.22 3.55 1.56
C TYR A 122 -7.92 3.32 3.03
N TYR A 123 -7.71 2.06 3.43
CA TYR A 123 -7.30 1.71 4.79
C TYR A 123 -5.95 2.34 5.17
N ASP A 124 -4.96 2.32 4.29
CA ASP A 124 -3.65 2.93 4.51
C ASP A 124 -3.79 4.44 4.78
N ILE A 125 -4.61 5.16 4.00
CA ILE A 125 -4.90 6.58 4.25
C ILE A 125 -5.55 6.78 5.62
N HIS A 126 -6.54 5.96 5.98
CA HIS A 126 -7.16 6.05 7.30
C HIS A 126 -6.13 5.87 8.42
N ARG A 127 -5.24 4.88 8.33
CA ARG A 127 -4.17 4.64 9.31
C ARG A 127 -3.14 5.77 9.36
N LEU A 128 -2.75 6.33 8.22
CA LEU A 128 -1.82 7.46 8.16
C LEU A 128 -2.44 8.75 8.72
N MET A 129 -3.73 8.99 8.49
CA MET A 129 -4.44 10.15 9.05
C MET A 129 -4.63 10.05 10.57
N GLU A 130 -4.67 8.84 11.10
CA GLU A 130 -4.74 8.57 12.55
C GLU A 130 -3.37 8.52 13.23
N SER A 131 -2.27 8.39 12.48
CA SER A 131 -0.93 8.31 13.05
C SER A 131 -0.31 9.69 13.27
N GLU A 132 0.52 9.79 14.31
CA GLU A 132 1.28 11.00 14.63
C GLU A 132 2.28 11.38 13.53
N THR A 133 2.75 10.39 12.76
CA THR A 133 3.73 10.58 11.68
C THR A 133 3.09 10.88 10.33
N GLY A 134 1.89 10.35 10.06
CA GLY A 134 1.20 10.53 8.78
C GLY A 134 0.32 11.78 8.75
N ARG A 135 -0.31 12.15 9.87
CA ARG A 135 -1.19 13.32 9.94
C ARG A 135 -0.51 14.65 9.56
N PRO A 136 0.75 14.94 9.98
CA PRO A 136 1.43 16.17 9.56
C PRO A 136 1.73 16.24 8.06
N ALA A 137 1.76 15.11 7.36
CA ALA A 137 2.14 15.03 5.95
C ALA A 137 1.28 15.87 5.02
N ILE A 138 0.02 16.09 5.38
CA ILE A 138 -0.92 16.91 4.61
C ILE A 138 -0.41 18.37 4.44
N ALA A 139 0.39 18.87 5.36
CA ALA A 139 0.91 20.24 5.32
C ALA A 139 2.00 20.42 4.26
N ASN A 140 2.71 19.36 3.87
CA ASN A 140 3.81 19.41 2.92
C ASN A 140 3.30 19.26 1.48
N LYS A 141 2.69 20.33 0.98
CA LYS A 141 2.10 20.39 -0.36
C LYS A 141 3.16 20.25 -1.47
N ASP A 142 4.38 20.71 -1.23
CA ASP A 142 5.48 20.61 -2.20
C ASP A 142 5.84 19.15 -2.45
N LEU A 143 5.96 18.34 -1.39
CA LEU A 143 6.16 16.89 -1.54
C LEU A 143 4.98 16.23 -2.26
N GLY A 144 3.74 16.70 -2.03
CA GLY A 144 2.57 16.25 -2.76
C GLY A 144 2.66 16.52 -4.27
N ALA A 145 3.03 17.74 -4.65
CA ALA A 145 3.24 18.12 -6.04
C ALA A 145 4.36 17.28 -6.70
N ASP A 146 5.44 17.02 -5.98
CA ASP A 146 6.54 16.16 -6.44
C ASP A 146 6.08 14.70 -6.66
N CYS A 147 5.27 14.15 -5.75
CA CYS A 147 4.69 12.82 -5.90
C CYS A 147 3.78 12.73 -7.14
N VAL A 148 2.95 13.75 -7.37
CA VAL A 148 2.10 13.85 -8.58
C VAL A 148 2.96 13.90 -9.84
N ALA A 149 3.99 14.76 -9.87
CA ALA A 149 4.89 14.89 -11.01
C ALA A 149 5.62 13.58 -11.32
N HIS A 150 6.13 12.89 -10.30
CA HIS A 150 6.76 11.58 -10.43
C HIS A 150 5.78 10.54 -10.98
N ALA A 151 4.56 10.47 -10.43
CA ALA A 151 3.54 9.55 -10.90
C ALA A 151 3.12 9.83 -12.35
N ARG A 152 3.06 11.10 -12.75
CA ARG A 152 2.82 11.52 -14.13
C ARG A 152 3.92 11.10 -15.09
N MET A 153 5.16 11.00 -14.63
CA MET A 153 6.28 10.57 -15.47
C MET A 153 6.27 9.06 -15.72
N PHE A 154 6.01 8.26 -14.68
CA PHE A 154 6.24 6.80 -14.74
C PHE A 154 4.98 5.93 -14.80
N PHE A 155 3.83 6.45 -14.35
CA PHE A 155 2.60 5.68 -14.17
C PHE A 155 1.37 6.33 -14.84
N ASN A 156 1.56 7.40 -15.59
CA ASN A 156 0.46 8.13 -16.20
C ASN A 156 -0.31 7.28 -17.21
N ARG A 157 -1.62 7.39 -17.12
CA ARG A 157 -2.60 6.82 -18.04
C ARG A 157 -3.66 7.87 -18.25
N LYS A 158 -4.20 7.96 -19.46
CA LYS A 158 -5.30 8.89 -19.74
C LYS A 158 -6.37 8.78 -18.66
N ASP A 159 -6.80 7.57 -18.33
CA ASP A 159 -7.90 7.35 -17.39
C ASP A 159 -7.60 7.68 -15.92
N TYR A 160 -6.32 7.83 -15.54
CA TYR A 160 -5.97 8.23 -14.17
C TYR A 160 -6.06 9.74 -13.95
N ASP A 161 -6.03 10.52 -15.04
CA ASP A 161 -6.16 11.98 -14.97
C ASP A 161 -5.24 12.64 -13.95
N LEU A 162 -3.99 12.15 -13.85
CA LEU A 162 -3.04 12.65 -12.84
C LEU A 162 -2.68 14.13 -13.03
N ALA A 163 -2.98 14.71 -14.20
CA ALA A 163 -2.84 16.13 -14.43
C ALA A 163 -3.82 16.99 -13.61
N SER A 164 -4.95 16.42 -13.15
CA SER A 164 -5.91 17.08 -12.25
C SER A 164 -5.70 16.71 -10.77
N ALA A 165 -4.62 16.00 -10.43
CA ALA A 165 -4.30 15.67 -9.04
C ALA A 165 -3.67 16.88 -8.34
N GLU A 166 -4.44 17.96 -8.21
CA GLU A 166 -4.07 19.22 -7.58
C GLU A 166 -5.31 19.87 -6.93
N PRO A 167 -5.17 20.75 -5.92
CA PRO A 167 -6.29 21.50 -5.38
C PRO A 167 -6.93 22.40 -6.46
N PRO A 168 -8.28 22.55 -6.51
CA PRO A 168 -9.30 21.93 -5.67
C PRO A 168 -9.90 20.65 -6.29
N THR A 169 -9.13 19.93 -7.09
CA THR A 169 -9.61 18.86 -7.98
C THR A 169 -9.16 17.44 -7.60
N PHE A 170 -8.54 17.25 -6.44
CA PHE A 170 -8.28 15.90 -5.93
C PHE A 170 -9.59 15.12 -5.80
N ALA A 171 -9.62 13.89 -6.31
CA ALA A 171 -10.79 13.02 -6.27
C ALA A 171 -10.43 11.71 -5.57
N LEU A 172 -10.73 11.54 -4.29
CA LEU A 172 -10.27 10.40 -3.47
C LEU A 172 -11.43 9.51 -3.04
N LEU A 173 -12.49 10.10 -2.50
CA LEU A 173 -13.64 9.41 -1.94
C LEU A 173 -14.34 8.59 -3.04
N PRO A 174 -14.66 7.31 -2.85
CA PRO A 174 -15.41 6.55 -3.85
C PRO A 174 -16.89 6.96 -3.86
N HIS A 175 -17.58 6.72 -4.97
CA HIS A 175 -19.02 6.98 -5.12
C HIS A 175 -19.69 5.86 -5.92
N ASP A 176 -21.03 5.85 -5.89
CA ASP A 176 -21.88 4.89 -6.60
C ASP A 176 -21.43 3.44 -6.38
N GLU A 177 -21.44 2.62 -7.43
CA GLU A 177 -21.12 1.18 -7.36
C GLU A 177 -19.66 0.90 -6.92
N MET A 178 -18.78 1.91 -6.96
CA MET A 178 -17.41 1.80 -6.44
C MET A 178 -17.41 1.47 -4.94
N VAL A 179 -18.34 2.07 -4.18
CA VAL A 179 -18.42 1.89 -2.72
C VAL A 179 -18.69 0.43 -2.37
N ASP A 180 -19.67 -0.19 -3.03
CA ASP A 180 -20.05 -1.59 -2.76
C ASP A 180 -18.95 -2.56 -3.17
N ALA A 181 -18.29 -2.28 -4.30
CA ALA A 181 -17.17 -3.10 -4.76
C ALA A 181 -15.97 -3.01 -3.80
N LEU A 182 -15.63 -1.81 -3.32
CA LEU A 182 -14.59 -1.64 -2.31
C LEU A 182 -14.96 -2.26 -0.96
N ARG A 183 -16.24 -2.22 -0.56
CA ARG A 183 -16.69 -2.85 0.67
C ARG A 183 -16.52 -4.37 0.63
N ARG A 184 -16.85 -5.01 -0.50
CA ARG A 184 -16.59 -6.44 -0.70
C ARG A 184 -15.10 -6.77 -0.62
N ASP A 185 -14.26 -5.97 -1.27
CA ASP A 185 -12.81 -6.13 -1.20
C ASP A 185 -12.27 -5.89 0.23
N TYR A 186 -12.84 -4.93 0.97
CA TYR A 186 -12.44 -4.64 2.35
C TYR A 186 -12.75 -5.80 3.29
N VAL A 187 -13.91 -6.44 3.14
CA VAL A 187 -14.27 -7.66 3.88
C VAL A 187 -13.28 -8.79 3.58
N ALA A 188 -12.90 -8.98 2.31
CA ALA A 188 -11.89 -9.98 1.96
C ALA A 188 -10.50 -9.65 2.55
N MET A 189 -10.19 -8.37 2.72
CA MET A 189 -8.93 -7.88 3.24
C MET A 189 -8.79 -8.01 4.76
N THR A 190 -9.87 -8.17 5.53
CA THR A 190 -9.81 -8.10 7.01
C THR A 190 -8.84 -9.11 7.62
N ALA A 191 -8.61 -10.23 6.95
CA ALA A 191 -7.59 -11.22 7.29
C ALA A 191 -6.16 -10.66 7.45
N MET A 192 -5.84 -9.55 6.78
CA MET A 192 -4.54 -8.89 6.86
C MET A 192 -4.42 -7.89 8.03
N ILE A 193 -5.53 -7.54 8.68
CA ILE A 193 -5.53 -6.48 9.70
C ILE A 193 -5.28 -7.10 11.07
N PHE A 194 -4.19 -6.69 11.70
CA PHE A 194 -3.90 -7.02 13.10
C PHE A 194 -4.75 -6.16 14.04
N GLY A 195 -5.35 -6.79 15.05
CA GLY A 195 -6.15 -6.11 16.06
C GLY A 195 -7.56 -5.72 15.57
N PRO A 196 -8.17 -4.70 16.19
CA PRO A 196 -9.53 -4.26 15.83
C PRO A 196 -9.60 -3.77 14.38
N VAL A 197 -10.51 -4.36 13.60
CA VAL A 197 -10.79 -3.93 12.23
C VAL A 197 -11.72 -2.71 12.27
N PRO A 198 -11.30 -1.53 11.77
CA PRO A 198 -12.19 -0.37 11.73
C PRO A 198 -13.36 -0.63 10.78
N ASN A 199 -14.52 -0.06 11.08
CA ASN A 199 -15.63 -0.09 10.15
C ASN A 199 -15.23 0.63 8.86
N PHE A 200 -15.54 0.05 7.70
CA PHE A 200 -15.24 0.65 6.40
C PHE A 200 -15.81 2.06 6.25
N ASP A 201 -16.95 2.37 6.87
CA ASP A 201 -17.54 3.72 6.85
C ASP A 201 -16.65 4.75 7.56
N LEU A 202 -15.90 4.35 8.60
CA LEU A 202 -14.90 5.21 9.26
C LEU A 202 -13.68 5.44 8.36
N VAL A 203 -13.28 4.42 7.60
CA VAL A 203 -12.22 4.54 6.59
C VAL A 203 -12.63 5.56 5.53
N LEU A 204 -13.86 5.47 5.01
CA LEU A 204 -14.39 6.43 4.05
C LEU A 204 -14.55 7.84 4.63
N GLU A 205 -14.90 7.98 5.91
CA GLU A 205 -14.95 9.28 6.57
C GLU A 205 -13.55 9.94 6.67
N SER A 206 -12.51 9.18 7.00
CA SER A 206 -11.13 9.70 6.96
C SER A 206 -10.74 10.19 5.56
N VAL A 207 -11.12 9.45 4.51
CA VAL A 207 -10.84 9.82 3.12
C VAL A 207 -11.63 11.05 2.69
N ARG A 208 -12.90 11.16 3.08
CA ARG A 208 -13.75 12.34 2.86
C ARG A 208 -13.13 13.59 3.47
N ARG A 209 -12.73 13.52 4.75
CA ARG A 209 -12.07 14.62 5.44
C ARG A 209 -10.78 15.03 4.74
N LEU A 210 -9.98 14.06 4.32
CA LEU A 210 -8.75 14.33 3.58
C LEU A 210 -9.03 15.05 2.25
N GLU A 211 -9.98 14.57 1.45
CA GLU A 211 -10.34 15.22 0.18
C GLU A 211 -10.80 16.68 0.39
N ILE A 212 -11.63 16.93 1.42
CA ILE A 212 -12.07 18.29 1.77
C ILE A 212 -10.87 19.18 2.13
N LEU A 213 -9.94 18.68 2.95
CA LEU A 213 -8.76 19.44 3.38
C LEU A 213 -7.82 19.75 2.20
N LEU A 214 -7.58 18.78 1.33
CA LEU A 214 -6.72 18.95 0.16
C LEU A 214 -7.31 19.93 -0.87
N ASN A 215 -8.64 19.99 -0.98
CA ASN A 215 -9.32 20.85 -1.93
C ASN A 215 -9.78 22.19 -1.33
N ALA A 216 -9.49 22.45 -0.06
CA ALA A 216 -9.81 23.73 0.56
C ALA A 216 -9.01 24.86 -0.12
N PRO A 217 -9.61 26.05 -0.33
CA PRO A 217 -8.88 27.19 -0.86
C PRO A 217 -7.71 27.56 0.05
N GLU A 218 -6.59 27.98 -0.54
CA GLU A 218 -5.49 28.55 0.23
C GLU A 218 -5.96 29.87 0.86
N GLY A 219 -5.79 29.99 2.18
CA GLY A 219 -6.12 31.20 2.95
C GLY A 219 -5.11 32.31 2.76
#